data_AF-A0A1G1D4S3-F1
#
_entry.id   AF-A0A1G1D4S3-F1
#
_cell.length_a   1.000
_cell.length_b   1.000
_cell.length_c   1.000
_cell.angle_alpha   90.00
_cell.angle_beta   90.00
_cell.angle_gamma   90.00
#
_symmetry.space_group_name_H-M   'P 1'
#
loop_
_entity.id
_entity.type
_entity.pdbx_description
1 polymer ?
#
loop_
_entity_poly.entity_id
_entity_poly.type
_entity_poly.pdbx_seq_one_letter_code
_entity_poly.pdbx_strand_id
1 'polypeptide(L)'
;MSIEEIARKKAHHGIDGRFLNPWCVDCRRSFTDFLNWVIFSKNAYKEEKKKEVKFDVVIPDFSKLNEASKDYMVWLGHSTVLMRIGGKFIITDPVLWDINFLLKRKTPFPIEPEKLPQIDYVLISHGHYDHLDTKSIKFLKERFNPYFISGPGYEDYFNSFGISKHIVLDWWEDYKIEGIKITSLPVQHWSKRSLFDTDKMLWCSFLIEHSNTKYYWVGDSGYYEGYKEIGEKFGPIDVLFVPVGAYEPRWFMKTYHVNPEEALQVAKDVRAKNFIPIHWGTFDLTDEPLWLPIKHLKEIYKDESNPKLRVLEHGGHFIP
;
A
#
# COMPACT_ATOMS: atom_id res chain seq x y z
N MET A 1 19.33 -14.57 8.79
CA MET A 1 18.11 -14.89 9.54
C MET A 1 16.96 -14.77 8.57
N SER A 2 15.99 -15.68 8.64
CA SER A 2 14.75 -15.54 7.87
C SER A 2 13.98 -14.29 8.30
N ILE A 3 13.07 -13.79 7.47
CA ILE A 3 12.21 -12.66 7.83
C ILE A 3 11.32 -12.97 9.04
N GLU A 4 10.93 -14.24 9.20
CA GLU A 4 10.20 -14.71 10.38
C GLU A 4 11.06 -14.62 11.64
N GLU A 5 12.32 -15.05 11.58
CA GLU A 5 13.24 -14.94 12.71
C GLU A 5 13.52 -13.49 13.08
N ILE A 6 13.69 -12.61 12.08
CA ILE A 6 13.85 -11.16 12.29
C ILE A 6 12.65 -10.60 13.05
N ALA A 7 11.43 -10.89 12.58
CA ALA A 7 10.20 -10.40 13.18
C ALA A 7 9.99 -10.96 14.60
N ARG A 8 10.14 -12.27 14.79
CA ARG A 8 9.95 -12.93 16.09
C ARG A 8 10.97 -12.50 17.14
N LYS A 9 12.20 -12.19 16.73
CA LYS A 9 13.23 -11.63 17.62
C LYS A 9 13.10 -10.12 17.82
N LYS A 10 12.14 -9.47 17.14
CA LYS A 10 11.98 -8.01 17.11
C LYS A 10 13.27 -7.29 16.72
N ALA A 11 14.04 -7.87 15.79
CA ALA A 11 15.34 -7.32 15.38
C ALA A 11 15.22 -5.97 14.65
N HIS A 12 14.01 -5.62 14.21
CA HIS A 12 13.66 -4.32 13.66
C HIS A 12 13.33 -3.26 14.72
N HIS A 13 13.32 -3.61 16.02
CA HIS A 13 13.14 -2.63 17.11
C HIS A 13 14.51 -2.09 17.54
N GLY A 14 14.76 -0.82 17.22
CA GLY A 14 15.95 -0.09 17.63
C GLY A 14 15.92 0.28 19.11
N ILE A 15 17.11 0.34 19.72
CA ILE A 15 17.29 0.66 21.15
C ILE A 15 16.87 2.11 21.46
N ASP A 16 16.86 2.99 20.46
CA ASP A 16 16.47 4.40 20.57
C ASP A 16 14.96 4.64 20.43
N GLY A 17 14.15 3.57 20.38
CA GLY A 17 12.71 3.64 20.20
C GLY A 17 12.28 3.89 18.75
N ARG A 18 13.19 3.73 17.78
CA ARG A 18 12.88 3.75 16.35
C ARG A 18 12.89 2.35 15.76
N PHE A 19 12.19 2.16 14.66
CA PHE A 19 12.23 0.95 13.87
C PHE A 19 13.40 0.99 12.88
N LEU A 20 13.96 -0.18 12.62
CA LEU A 20 15.10 -0.40 11.73
C LEU A 20 14.63 -1.14 10.50
N ASN A 21 15.14 -0.76 9.33
CA ASN A 21 15.00 -1.54 8.11
C ASN A 21 16.16 -2.55 8.03
N PRO A 22 15.92 -3.85 8.27
CA PRO A 22 16.99 -4.85 8.37
C PRO A 22 17.74 -5.10 7.06
N TRP A 23 17.13 -4.72 5.93
CA TRP A 23 17.70 -4.89 4.59
C TRP A 23 18.36 -3.60 4.08
N CYS A 24 18.35 -2.54 4.90
CA CYS A 24 18.91 -1.25 4.56
C CYS A 24 19.78 -0.67 5.67
N VAL A 25 21.02 -1.17 5.78
CA VAL A 25 21.99 -0.69 6.77
C VAL A 25 22.62 0.66 6.34
N ASP A 26 22.98 0.81 5.06
CA ASP A 26 23.68 2.02 4.53
C ASP A 26 22.95 2.72 3.37
N CYS A 27 21.69 2.38 3.11
CA CYS A 27 20.93 2.94 1.98
C CYS A 27 19.92 4.03 2.36
N ARG A 28 19.97 4.53 3.60
CA ARG A 28 19.13 5.66 4.02
C ARG A 28 19.49 6.91 3.23
N ARG A 29 18.46 7.52 2.62
CA ARG A 29 18.62 8.79 1.92
C ARG A 29 18.56 9.94 2.92
N SER A 30 19.57 10.78 2.86
CA SER A 30 19.69 11.98 3.68
C SER A 30 18.84 13.12 3.13
N PHE A 31 18.61 14.16 3.94
CA PHE A 31 18.01 15.40 3.43
C PHE A 31 18.85 16.04 2.32
N THR A 32 20.18 15.90 2.38
CA THR A 32 21.09 16.32 1.30
C THR A 32 20.86 15.53 0.02
N ASP A 33 20.60 14.22 0.09
CA ASP A 33 20.25 13.42 -1.09
C ASP A 33 18.90 13.87 -1.67
N PHE A 34 17.93 14.20 -0.82
CA PHE A 34 16.64 14.72 -1.28
C PHE A 34 16.79 16.06 -2.01
N LEU A 35 17.58 17.00 -1.45
CA LEU A 35 17.90 18.26 -2.15
C LEU A 35 18.66 18.01 -3.46
N ASN A 36 19.59 17.05 -3.47
CA ASN A 36 20.31 16.65 -4.67
C ASN A 36 19.39 16.11 -5.75
N TRP A 37 18.37 15.36 -5.37
CA TRP A 37 17.33 14.94 -6.28
C TRP A 37 16.53 16.14 -6.81
N VAL A 38 15.91 16.93 -5.93
CA VAL A 38 14.97 17.97 -6.33
C VAL A 38 15.63 19.12 -7.13
N ILE A 39 16.86 19.49 -6.78
CA ILE A 39 17.53 20.68 -7.34
C ILE A 39 18.49 20.31 -8.47
N PHE A 40 19.30 19.27 -8.28
CA PHE A 40 20.46 19.00 -9.15
C PHE A 40 20.26 17.82 -10.09
N SER A 41 19.32 16.90 -9.80
CA SER A 41 19.11 15.75 -10.66
C SER A 41 18.31 16.11 -11.89
N LYS A 42 18.80 15.64 -13.05
CA LYS A 42 18.09 15.80 -14.31
C LYS A 42 16.97 14.76 -14.39
N ASN A 43 15.73 15.20 -14.23
CA ASN A 43 14.57 14.36 -14.52
C ASN A 43 14.45 14.14 -16.04
N ALA A 44 14.67 12.89 -16.49
CA ALA A 44 14.59 12.50 -17.90
C ALA A 44 13.17 12.66 -18.50
N TYR A 45 12.14 12.63 -17.66
CA TYR A 45 10.73 12.71 -18.01
C TYR A 45 10.14 14.12 -17.83
N LYS A 46 10.96 15.14 -17.56
CA LYS A 46 10.50 16.50 -17.26
C LYS A 46 9.49 17.05 -18.29
N GLU A 47 9.72 16.82 -19.57
CA GLU A 47 8.79 17.27 -20.63
C GLU A 47 7.53 16.39 -20.73
N GLU A 48 7.63 15.10 -20.44
CA GLU A 48 6.47 14.20 -20.43
C GLU A 48 5.54 14.48 -19.25
N LYS A 49 6.10 14.85 -18.09
CA LYS A 49 5.32 15.24 -16.88
C LYS A 49 4.51 16.52 -17.05
N LYS A 50 4.88 17.40 -17.99
CA LYS A 50 4.08 18.60 -18.31
C LYS A 50 2.79 18.27 -19.03
N LYS A 51 2.69 17.09 -19.66
CA LYS A 51 1.49 16.67 -20.38
C LYS A 51 0.41 16.31 -19.37
N GLU A 52 -0.77 16.88 -19.53
CA GLU A 52 -1.92 16.46 -18.74
C GLU A 52 -2.33 15.04 -19.15
N VAL A 53 -2.50 14.19 -18.15
CA VAL A 53 -2.86 12.78 -18.34
C VAL A 53 -4.18 12.57 -17.63
N LYS A 54 -5.16 12.04 -18.36
CA LYS A 54 -6.45 11.68 -17.82
C LYS A 54 -6.57 10.17 -17.84
N PHE A 55 -6.84 9.60 -16.67
CA PHE A 55 -7.17 8.19 -16.52
C PHE A 55 -8.68 8.03 -16.46
N ASP A 56 -9.17 6.90 -16.94
CA ASP A 56 -10.58 6.54 -16.84
C ASP A 56 -10.94 6.30 -15.38
N VAL A 57 -12.09 6.87 -14.98
CA VAL A 57 -12.63 6.77 -13.62
C VAL A 57 -14.02 6.18 -13.72
N VAL A 58 -14.20 5.01 -13.12
CA VAL A 58 -15.47 4.32 -13.03
C VAL A 58 -16.07 4.56 -11.66
N ILE A 59 -17.32 5.00 -11.60
CA ILE A 59 -18.03 5.12 -10.32
C ILE A 59 -18.41 3.71 -9.87
N PRO A 60 -17.87 3.20 -8.74
CA PRO A 60 -18.20 1.86 -8.26
C PRO A 60 -19.68 1.78 -7.82
N ASP A 61 -20.35 0.71 -8.24
CA ASP A 61 -21.71 0.41 -7.83
C ASP A 61 -21.72 -0.51 -6.60
N PHE A 62 -21.81 0.09 -5.42
CA PHE A 62 -21.86 -0.64 -4.15
C PHE A 62 -23.23 -1.29 -3.85
N SER A 63 -24.29 -0.94 -4.61
CA SER A 63 -25.64 -1.47 -4.34
C SER A 63 -25.72 -2.97 -4.55
N LYS A 64 -24.95 -3.50 -5.50
CA LYS A 64 -24.86 -4.94 -5.83
C LYS A 64 -23.98 -5.73 -4.86
N LEU A 65 -23.24 -5.06 -3.97
CA LEU A 65 -22.28 -5.73 -3.08
C LEU A 65 -22.88 -6.28 -1.79
N ASN A 66 -24.01 -5.71 -1.34
CA ASN A 66 -24.71 -6.24 -0.17
C ASN A 66 -25.40 -7.57 -0.48
N GLU A 67 -25.69 -7.86 -1.75
CA GLU A 67 -26.40 -9.05 -2.20
C GLU A 67 -25.47 -10.23 -2.56
N ALA A 68 -24.16 -9.98 -2.71
CA ALA A 68 -23.21 -10.99 -3.15
C ALA A 68 -22.65 -11.82 -1.98
N SER A 69 -22.73 -13.15 -2.08
CA SER A 69 -22.00 -14.10 -1.22
C SER A 69 -20.49 -14.17 -1.54
N LYS A 70 -20.00 -13.35 -2.48
CA LYS A 70 -18.63 -13.39 -2.98
C LYS A 70 -17.79 -12.26 -2.39
N ASP A 71 -16.50 -12.55 -2.26
CA ASP A 71 -15.50 -11.53 -1.97
C ASP A 71 -15.33 -10.63 -3.21
N TYR A 72 -15.01 -9.35 -3.00
CA TYR A 72 -14.96 -8.35 -4.05
C TYR A 72 -14.02 -7.21 -3.65
N MET A 73 -13.33 -6.60 -4.62
CA MET A 73 -12.43 -5.49 -4.36
C MET A 73 -12.62 -4.35 -5.36
N VAL A 74 -12.51 -3.12 -4.88
CA VAL A 74 -12.43 -1.90 -5.70
C VAL A 74 -11.10 -1.23 -5.47
N TRP A 75 -10.39 -0.91 -6.54
CA TRP A 75 -9.25 -0.04 -6.44
C TRP A 75 -9.71 1.41 -6.52
N LEU A 76 -9.61 2.16 -5.43
CA LEU A 76 -10.11 3.54 -5.32
C LEU A 76 -9.04 4.59 -5.70
N GLY A 77 -7.88 4.12 -6.17
CA GLY A 77 -6.73 4.93 -6.54
C GLY A 77 -5.61 4.90 -5.50
N HIS A 78 -4.39 5.13 -5.97
CA HIS A 78 -3.17 5.05 -5.16
C HIS A 78 -3.03 3.69 -4.46
N SER A 79 -2.79 3.66 -3.15
CA SER A 79 -2.79 2.43 -2.31
C SER A 79 -4.16 2.12 -1.68
N THR A 80 -5.20 2.92 -1.99
CA THR A 80 -6.53 2.74 -1.41
C THR A 80 -7.33 1.67 -2.14
N VAL A 81 -7.52 0.52 -1.47
CA VAL A 81 -8.34 -0.59 -1.96
C VAL A 81 -9.44 -0.83 -0.96
N LEU A 82 -10.69 -0.89 -1.42
CA LEU A 82 -11.82 -1.35 -0.63
C LEU A 82 -12.07 -2.82 -0.94
N MET A 83 -12.01 -3.67 0.08
CA MET A 83 -12.19 -5.12 -0.02
C MET A 83 -13.39 -5.54 0.83
N ARG A 84 -14.32 -6.27 0.22
CA ARG A 84 -15.34 -7.02 0.94
C ARG A 84 -14.87 -8.46 1.04
N ILE A 85 -14.49 -8.90 2.24
CA ILE A 85 -13.97 -10.25 2.51
C ILE A 85 -14.76 -10.84 3.67
N GLY A 86 -15.36 -12.02 3.47
CA GLY A 86 -16.13 -12.69 4.53
C GLY A 86 -17.28 -11.84 5.08
N GLY A 87 -17.87 -10.99 4.23
CA GLY A 87 -18.94 -10.06 4.60
C GLY A 87 -18.48 -8.80 5.34
N LYS A 88 -17.17 -8.64 5.62
CA LYS A 88 -16.60 -7.41 6.21
C LYS A 88 -16.01 -6.51 5.16
N PHE A 89 -16.13 -5.20 5.36
CA PHE A 89 -15.51 -4.19 4.52
C PHE A 89 -14.21 -3.68 5.14
N ILE A 90 -13.12 -3.91 4.43
CA ILE A 90 -11.75 -3.55 4.81
C ILE A 90 -11.25 -2.52 3.80
N ILE A 91 -10.79 -1.35 4.25
CA ILE A 91 -10.17 -0.35 3.39
C ILE A 91 -8.69 -0.18 3.75
N THR A 92 -7.83 -0.15 2.75
CA THR A 92 -6.37 0.03 2.94
C THR A 92 -5.99 1.48 2.70
N ASP A 93 -5.03 2.01 3.47
CA ASP A 93 -4.41 3.33 3.29
C ASP A 93 -5.35 4.40 2.69
N PRO A 94 -6.44 4.74 3.40
CA PRO A 94 -7.49 5.57 2.82
C PRO A 94 -6.98 7.00 2.67
N VAL A 95 -6.85 7.43 1.42
CA VAL A 95 -6.67 8.84 1.07
C VAL A 95 -7.83 9.21 0.14
N LEU A 96 -8.83 9.91 0.67
CA LEU A 96 -10.08 10.20 -0.02
C LEU A 96 -10.09 11.58 -0.71
N TRP A 97 -9.10 12.44 -0.38
CA TRP A 97 -8.98 13.81 -0.87
C TRP A 97 -7.55 14.12 -1.35
N ASP A 98 -7.32 15.39 -1.71
CA ASP A 98 -5.97 15.95 -1.82
C ASP A 98 -5.26 15.87 -0.47
N ILE A 99 -3.98 15.49 -0.50
CA ILE A 99 -3.16 15.35 0.71
C ILE A 99 -2.87 16.74 1.30
N ASN A 100 -2.49 17.69 0.45
CA ASN A 100 -2.31 19.09 0.80
C ASN A 100 -2.36 19.95 -0.48
N PHE A 101 -2.11 21.26 -0.34
CA PHE A 101 -2.17 22.20 -1.47
C PHE A 101 -1.07 21.97 -2.54
N LEU A 102 0.04 21.33 -2.19
CA LEU A 102 1.14 20.98 -3.09
C LEU A 102 0.90 19.63 -3.77
N LEU A 103 0.45 18.65 -3.00
CA LEU A 103 0.24 17.28 -3.45
C LEU A 103 -1.26 16.98 -3.59
N LYS A 104 -1.79 17.36 -4.75
CA LYS A 104 -3.17 17.12 -5.15
C LYS A 104 -3.34 15.83 -5.92
N ARG A 105 -4.52 15.24 -5.84
CA ARG A 105 -4.93 14.13 -6.71
C ARG A 105 -4.94 14.61 -8.16
N LYS A 106 -4.29 13.86 -9.03
CA LYS A 106 -4.30 14.05 -10.49
C LYS A 106 -5.44 13.25 -11.13
N THR A 107 -5.81 12.13 -10.53
CA THR A 107 -7.05 11.40 -10.82
C THR A 107 -8.00 11.51 -9.61
N PRO A 108 -9.24 11.97 -9.80
CA PRO A 108 -10.18 12.16 -8.70
C PRO A 108 -10.49 10.84 -7.99
N PHE A 109 -10.91 10.94 -6.73
CA PHE A 109 -11.46 9.79 -6.01
C PHE A 109 -12.77 9.36 -6.72
N PRO A 110 -12.97 8.06 -7.01
CA PRO A 110 -13.98 7.62 -7.99
C PRO A 110 -15.44 7.73 -7.52
N ILE A 111 -15.66 8.04 -6.25
CA ILE A 111 -16.99 8.20 -5.67
C ILE A 111 -16.96 9.29 -4.61
N GLU A 112 -18.09 9.92 -4.33
CA GLU A 112 -18.21 10.76 -3.12
C GLU A 112 -17.92 9.90 -1.88
N PRO A 113 -17.03 10.33 -0.97
CA PRO A 113 -16.73 9.60 0.27
C PRO A 113 -17.97 9.23 1.09
N GLU A 114 -19.02 10.07 1.05
CA GLU A 114 -20.31 9.86 1.70
C GLU A 114 -21.15 8.73 1.08
N LYS A 115 -20.76 8.21 -0.08
CA LYS A 115 -21.41 7.07 -0.74
C LYS A 115 -20.62 5.76 -0.56
N LEU A 116 -19.51 5.79 0.18
CA LEU A 116 -18.82 4.55 0.57
C LEU A 116 -19.76 3.65 1.38
N PRO A 117 -19.67 2.31 1.20
CA PRO A 117 -20.41 1.37 2.04
C PRO A 117 -19.87 1.42 3.48
N GLN A 118 -20.50 0.67 4.38
CA GLN A 118 -19.96 0.45 5.72
C GLN A 118 -18.48 0.08 5.64
N ILE A 119 -17.67 0.58 6.57
CA ILE A 119 -16.27 0.22 6.73
C ILE A 119 -16.10 -0.38 8.13
N ASP A 120 -15.62 -1.61 8.21
CA ASP A 120 -15.42 -2.32 9.47
C ASP A 120 -13.96 -2.21 9.94
N TYR A 121 -13.02 -2.25 8.99
CA TYR A 121 -11.58 -2.21 9.27
C TYR A 121 -10.86 -1.23 8.34
N VAL A 122 -9.88 -0.54 8.89
CA VAL A 122 -8.93 0.29 8.15
C VAL A 122 -7.54 -0.28 8.35
N LEU A 123 -6.86 -0.67 7.28
CA LEU A 123 -5.47 -1.15 7.33
C LEU A 123 -4.53 -0.01 6.95
N ILE A 124 -3.55 0.29 7.81
CA ILE A 124 -2.54 1.32 7.57
C ILE A 124 -1.18 0.66 7.43
N SER A 125 -0.58 0.74 6.23
CA SER A 125 0.75 0.17 5.98
C SER A 125 1.83 0.93 6.73
N HIS A 126 1.84 2.26 6.57
CA HIS A 126 2.88 3.11 7.12
C HIS A 126 2.43 4.57 7.26
N GLY A 127 3.24 5.38 7.97
CA GLY A 127 2.88 6.74 8.34
C GLY A 127 3.01 7.83 7.26
N HIS A 128 3.40 7.58 6.00
CA HIS A 128 3.49 8.68 5.02
C HIS A 128 2.13 9.30 4.70
N TYR A 129 2.11 10.56 4.27
CA TYR A 129 0.86 11.33 4.11
C TYR A 129 -0.06 10.81 3.00
N ASP A 130 0.49 10.15 1.98
CA ASP A 130 -0.24 9.50 0.90
C ASP A 130 -0.75 8.10 1.27
N HIS A 131 -0.50 7.64 2.49
CA HIS A 131 -1.00 6.35 3.04
C HIS A 131 -1.80 6.53 4.33
N LEU A 132 -1.43 7.55 5.13
CA LEU A 132 -2.09 7.95 6.37
C LEU A 132 -2.52 9.42 6.29
N ASP A 133 -3.67 9.65 5.65
CA ASP A 133 -4.28 10.98 5.56
C ASP A 133 -5.19 11.26 6.78
N THR A 134 -4.84 12.30 7.54
CA THR A 134 -5.57 12.71 8.75
C THR A 134 -7.03 13.08 8.44
N LYS A 135 -7.32 13.64 7.27
CA LYS A 135 -8.70 14.01 6.90
C LYS A 135 -9.56 12.75 6.67
N SER A 136 -9.01 11.79 5.95
CA SER A 136 -9.61 10.49 5.65
C SER A 136 -9.91 9.67 6.91
N ILE A 137 -8.95 9.52 7.82
CA ILE A 137 -9.18 8.74 9.05
C ILE A 137 -10.23 9.38 9.97
N LYS A 138 -10.28 10.71 10.06
CA LYS A 138 -11.29 11.42 10.86
C LYS A 138 -12.69 11.19 10.31
N PHE A 139 -12.83 11.33 8.99
CA PHE A 139 -14.08 11.04 8.29
C PHE A 139 -14.54 9.60 8.53
N LEU A 140 -13.65 8.62 8.35
CA LEU A 140 -13.99 7.20 8.53
C LEU A 140 -14.36 6.89 10.00
N LYS A 141 -13.65 7.48 10.96
CA LYS A 141 -13.98 7.36 12.39
C LYS A 141 -15.35 7.93 12.71
N GLU A 142 -15.65 9.14 12.25
CA GLU A 142 -16.92 9.81 12.52
C GLU A 142 -18.09 9.10 11.85
N ARG A 143 -17.89 8.60 10.63
CA ARG A 143 -18.95 8.01 9.82
C ARG A 143 -19.23 6.53 10.16
N PHE A 144 -18.19 5.73 10.36
CA PHE A 144 -18.30 4.27 10.45
C PHE A 144 -17.78 3.69 11.77
N ASN A 145 -16.92 4.44 12.49
CA ASN A 145 -16.24 4.00 13.71
C ASN A 145 -15.58 2.59 13.59
N PRO A 146 -14.73 2.37 12.56
CA PRO A 146 -14.08 1.09 12.28
C PRO A 146 -12.96 0.77 13.28
N TYR A 147 -12.42 -0.44 13.20
CA TYR A 147 -11.13 -0.78 13.80
C TYR A 147 -9.99 -0.37 12.88
N PHE A 148 -9.06 0.44 13.38
CA PHE A 148 -7.83 0.79 12.68
C PHE A 148 -6.75 -0.24 13.03
N ILE A 149 -6.11 -0.84 12.03
CA ILE A 149 -5.05 -1.83 12.21
C ILE A 149 -3.77 -1.28 11.60
N SER A 150 -2.70 -1.25 12.39
CA SER A 150 -1.39 -0.73 11.99
C SER A 150 -0.26 -1.50 12.67
N GLY A 151 0.97 -1.20 12.29
CA GLY A 151 2.14 -1.51 13.13
C GLY A 151 2.15 -0.73 14.46
N PRO A 152 3.12 -1.00 15.34
CA PRO A 152 3.38 -0.20 16.55
C PRO A 152 3.85 1.23 16.23
N GLY A 153 3.56 2.17 17.14
CA GLY A 153 3.98 3.57 17.07
C GLY A 153 2.89 4.56 16.63
N TYR A 154 1.66 4.09 16.38
CA TYR A 154 0.52 4.91 15.91
C TYR A 154 -0.48 5.24 17.03
N GLU A 155 -0.29 4.69 18.22
CA GLU A 155 -1.21 4.79 19.35
C GLU A 155 -1.47 6.25 19.71
N ASP A 156 -0.42 7.06 19.90
CA ASP A 156 -0.55 8.49 20.20
C ASP A 156 -1.26 9.25 19.07
N TYR A 157 -0.96 8.89 17.81
CA TYR A 157 -1.59 9.49 16.65
C TYR A 157 -3.10 9.22 16.63
N PHE A 158 -3.52 7.96 16.80
CA PHE A 158 -4.93 7.58 16.85
C PHE A 158 -5.64 8.17 18.08
N ASN A 159 -5.01 8.11 19.25
CA ASN A 159 -5.55 8.69 20.48
C ASN A 159 -5.79 10.20 20.36
N SER A 160 -4.89 10.93 19.69
CA SER A 160 -5.03 12.37 19.46
C SER A 160 -6.28 12.76 18.65
N PHE A 161 -6.86 11.82 17.90
CA PHE A 161 -8.11 12.00 17.15
C PHE A 161 -9.32 11.26 17.74
N GLY A 162 -9.16 10.71 18.95
CA GLY A 162 -10.21 9.98 19.65
C GLY A 162 -10.56 8.65 18.98
N ILE A 163 -9.59 8.02 18.30
CA ILE A 163 -9.73 6.68 17.72
C ILE A 163 -9.32 5.65 18.78
N SER A 164 -10.29 5.16 19.54
CA SER A 164 -10.06 4.14 20.58
C SER A 164 -10.04 2.70 20.06
N LYS A 165 -10.67 2.46 18.90
CA LYS A 165 -10.67 1.15 18.23
C LYS A 165 -9.45 1.04 17.32
N HIS A 166 -8.28 0.83 17.90
CA HIS A 166 -7.07 0.51 17.14
C HIS A 166 -6.43 -0.80 17.62
N ILE A 167 -5.91 -1.57 16.68
CA ILE A 167 -5.24 -2.86 16.90
C ILE A 167 -3.81 -2.71 16.38
N VAL A 168 -2.85 -3.03 17.23
CA VAL A 168 -1.44 -2.97 16.91
C VAL A 168 -0.96 -4.37 16.56
N LEU A 169 -0.41 -4.54 15.36
CA LEU A 169 0.20 -5.78 14.90
C LEU A 169 1.64 -5.53 14.48
N ASP A 170 2.57 -5.99 15.30
CA ASP A 170 3.97 -6.06 14.90
C ASP A 170 4.15 -7.07 13.75
N TRP A 171 5.32 -7.05 13.10
CA TRP A 171 5.59 -8.03 12.05
C TRP A 171 5.40 -9.45 12.56
N TRP A 172 4.71 -10.26 11.75
CA TRP A 172 4.34 -11.65 12.01
C TRP A 172 3.27 -11.89 13.07
N GLU A 173 2.73 -10.83 13.67
CA GLU A 173 1.55 -10.91 14.52
C GLU A 173 0.28 -10.92 13.67
N ASP A 174 -0.76 -11.58 14.19
CA ASP A 174 -2.04 -11.70 13.51
C ASP A 174 -3.23 -11.36 14.41
N TYR A 175 -4.26 -10.80 13.79
CA TYR A 175 -5.57 -10.56 14.37
C TYR A 175 -6.62 -11.44 13.68
N LYS A 176 -7.41 -12.16 14.47
CA LYS A 176 -8.46 -13.06 13.97
C LYS A 176 -9.83 -12.55 14.35
N ILE A 177 -10.72 -12.45 13.37
CA ILE A 177 -12.11 -12.01 13.57
C ILE A 177 -13.03 -12.70 12.58
N GLU A 178 -14.07 -13.39 13.09
CA GLU A 178 -15.15 -13.96 12.26
C GLU A 178 -14.65 -14.80 11.06
N GLY A 179 -13.59 -15.60 11.26
CA GLY A 179 -13.00 -16.44 10.21
C GLY A 179 -12.02 -15.73 9.27
N ILE A 180 -11.84 -14.42 9.42
CA ILE A 180 -10.80 -13.63 8.75
C ILE A 180 -9.58 -13.56 9.67
N LYS A 181 -8.39 -13.80 9.11
CA LYS A 181 -7.10 -13.60 9.78
C LYS A 181 -6.31 -12.54 9.03
N ILE A 182 -5.88 -11.51 9.74
CA ILE A 182 -5.08 -10.40 9.21
C ILE A 182 -3.70 -10.50 9.85
N THR A 183 -2.68 -10.79 9.06
CA THR A 183 -1.29 -10.92 9.52
C THR A 183 -0.49 -9.72 9.02
N SER A 184 0.18 -9.01 9.91
CA SER A 184 1.14 -7.97 9.56
C SER A 184 2.42 -8.64 9.05
N LEU A 185 2.83 -8.34 7.82
CA LEU A 185 4.02 -8.89 7.19
C LEU A 185 5.06 -7.78 6.98
N PRO A 186 6.34 -8.15 6.96
CA PRO A 186 7.39 -7.15 6.89
C PRO A 186 7.60 -6.72 5.43
N VAL A 187 8.04 -5.47 5.21
CA VAL A 187 8.35 -4.90 3.89
C VAL A 187 9.55 -3.96 3.96
N GLN A 188 10.25 -3.74 2.84
CA GLN A 188 11.41 -2.86 2.79
C GLN A 188 10.97 -1.41 2.56
N HIS A 189 10.57 -0.73 3.64
CA HIS A 189 10.18 0.68 3.59
C HIS A 189 10.69 1.45 4.82
N TRP A 190 10.08 2.59 5.11
CA TRP A 190 10.38 3.47 6.24
C TRP A 190 9.13 4.29 6.60
N SER A 191 9.18 5.13 7.64
CA SER A 191 8.05 6.00 7.97
C SER A 191 8.48 7.37 8.48
N LYS A 192 7.72 8.41 8.13
CA LYS A 192 7.90 9.77 8.64
C LYS A 192 6.65 10.63 8.44
N ARG A 193 6.35 11.51 9.40
CA ARG A 193 5.27 12.52 9.28
C ARG A 193 5.75 13.92 9.63
N SER A 194 6.63 14.03 10.59
CA SER A 194 7.18 15.29 11.08
C SER A 194 8.70 15.29 10.98
N LEU A 195 9.33 16.40 11.38
CA LEU A 195 10.78 16.53 11.31
C LEU A 195 11.52 15.58 12.26
N PHE A 196 10.86 15.06 13.30
CA PHE A 196 11.51 14.37 14.42
C PHE A 196 11.02 12.93 14.66
N ASP A 197 10.16 12.40 13.79
CA ASP A 197 9.50 11.10 13.97
C ASP A 197 9.91 10.02 12.98
N THR A 198 11.01 10.22 12.24
CA THR A 198 11.54 9.22 11.31
C THR A 198 11.64 7.86 12.00
N ASP A 199 10.97 6.86 11.43
CA ASP A 199 10.88 5.49 11.91
C ASP A 199 10.36 5.32 13.34
N LYS A 200 9.60 6.27 13.89
CA LYS A 200 8.87 6.05 15.16
C LYS A 200 7.59 5.23 15.00
N MET A 201 7.14 5.07 13.76
CA MET A 201 5.95 4.33 13.35
C MET A 201 6.39 3.18 12.44
N LEU A 202 6.02 1.94 12.79
CA LEU A 202 6.42 0.79 11.97
C LEU A 202 5.68 0.80 10.63
N TRP A 203 6.37 0.35 9.57
CA TRP A 203 5.77 0.07 8.26
C TRP A 203 5.52 -1.43 8.10
N CYS A 204 4.46 -1.81 7.42
CA CYS A 204 4.08 -3.21 7.21
C CYS A 204 3.24 -3.39 5.93
N SER A 205 3.12 -4.64 5.50
CA SER A 205 2.10 -5.12 4.57
C SER A 205 1.09 -6.00 5.31
N PHE A 206 -0.03 -6.34 4.69
CA PHE A 206 -1.02 -7.21 5.31
C PHE A 206 -1.39 -8.40 4.43
N LEU A 207 -1.29 -9.60 5.01
CA LEU A 207 -1.89 -10.81 4.48
C LEU A 207 -3.24 -11.04 5.16
N ILE A 208 -4.30 -11.05 4.35
CA ILE A 208 -5.66 -11.32 4.79
C ILE A 208 -6.01 -12.73 4.30
N GLU A 209 -6.35 -13.61 5.23
CA GLU A 209 -6.75 -14.99 4.96
C GLU A 209 -8.21 -15.15 5.38
N HIS A 210 -9.05 -15.65 4.47
CA HIS A 210 -10.44 -15.98 4.78
C HIS A 210 -10.83 -17.26 4.03
N SER A 211 -11.37 -18.23 4.77
CA SER A 211 -11.61 -19.59 4.28
C SER A 211 -10.31 -20.21 3.71
N ASN A 212 -10.19 -20.32 2.39
CA ASN A 212 -8.99 -20.84 1.70
C ASN A 212 -8.36 -19.81 0.75
N THR A 213 -8.82 -18.56 0.78
CA THR A 213 -8.36 -17.49 -0.11
C THR A 213 -7.39 -16.57 0.63
N LYS A 214 -6.29 -16.21 -0.03
CA LYS A 214 -5.28 -15.30 0.50
C LYS A 214 -5.17 -14.03 -0.33
N TYR A 215 -5.34 -12.90 0.33
CA TYR A 215 -5.19 -11.56 -0.22
C TYR A 215 -3.95 -10.93 0.39
N TYR A 216 -2.97 -10.57 -0.42
CA TYR A 216 -1.77 -9.90 0.05
C TYR A 216 -1.73 -8.47 -0.47
N TRP A 217 -1.76 -7.50 0.44
CA TRP A 217 -1.65 -6.09 0.11
C TRP A 217 -0.33 -5.56 0.65
N VAL A 218 0.54 -5.09 -0.25
CA VAL A 218 1.93 -4.78 0.05
C VAL A 218 2.11 -3.42 0.73
N GLY A 219 1.22 -2.46 0.51
CA GLY A 219 1.50 -1.06 0.82
C GLY A 219 2.66 -0.56 -0.04
N ASP A 220 3.62 0.15 0.55
CA ASP A 220 4.86 0.55 -0.12
C ASP A 220 6.04 -0.29 0.30
N SER A 221 6.91 -0.60 -0.67
CA SER A 221 8.08 -1.43 -0.44
C SER A 221 9.06 -1.35 -1.59
N GLY A 222 10.35 -1.40 -1.28
CA GLY A 222 11.40 -1.77 -2.23
C GLY A 222 11.45 -3.28 -2.42
N TYR A 223 12.12 -3.73 -3.48
CA TYR A 223 12.34 -5.16 -3.66
C TYR A 223 13.35 -5.69 -2.64
N TYR A 224 13.04 -6.84 -2.02
CA TYR A 224 13.91 -7.52 -1.08
C TYR A 224 13.61 -9.04 -1.07
N GLU A 225 14.56 -9.86 -0.62
CA GLU A 225 14.46 -11.32 -0.72
C GLU A 225 13.32 -11.94 0.12
N GLY A 226 12.75 -11.22 1.07
CA GLY A 226 11.67 -11.73 1.91
C GLY A 226 10.38 -12.06 1.14
N TYR A 227 10.18 -11.52 -0.06
CA TYR A 227 9.04 -11.94 -0.89
C TYR A 227 9.08 -13.41 -1.26
N LYS A 228 10.27 -13.99 -1.45
CA LYS A 228 10.42 -15.44 -1.69
C LYS A 228 10.02 -16.23 -0.45
N GLU A 229 10.48 -15.81 0.73
CA GLU A 229 10.11 -16.45 2.01
C GLU A 229 8.60 -16.37 2.29
N ILE A 230 7.97 -15.21 1.99
CA ILE A 230 6.50 -15.05 2.05
C ILE A 230 5.83 -16.03 1.07
N GLY A 231 6.37 -16.12 -0.14
CA GLY A 231 5.90 -17.05 -1.17
C GLY A 231 5.99 -18.50 -0.75
N GLU A 232 7.11 -18.93 -0.18
CA GLU A 232 7.33 -20.28 0.33
C GLU A 232 6.34 -20.61 1.46
N LYS A 233 6.13 -19.69 2.39
CA LYS A 233 5.32 -19.92 3.57
C LYS A 233 3.81 -19.82 3.33
N PHE A 234 3.37 -18.77 2.64
CA PHE A 234 1.94 -18.43 2.49
C PHE A 234 1.42 -18.72 1.08
N GLY A 235 2.32 -18.79 0.09
CA GLY A 235 1.94 -18.99 -1.31
C GLY A 235 1.27 -20.35 -1.58
N PRO A 236 0.48 -20.47 -2.66
CA PRO A 236 0.15 -19.38 -3.58
C PRO A 236 -0.78 -18.33 -2.95
N ILE A 237 -0.54 -17.06 -3.30
CA ILE A 237 -1.40 -15.93 -2.96
C ILE A 237 -2.47 -15.79 -4.05
N ASP A 238 -3.75 -15.72 -3.68
CA ASP A 238 -4.83 -15.67 -4.68
C ASP A 238 -4.96 -14.30 -5.33
N VAL A 239 -4.80 -13.24 -4.55
CA VAL A 239 -4.83 -11.85 -5.02
C VAL A 239 -3.71 -11.05 -4.38
N LEU A 240 -2.83 -10.52 -5.20
CA LEU A 240 -1.76 -9.63 -4.79
C LEU A 240 -2.07 -8.19 -5.24
N PHE A 241 -2.00 -7.25 -4.29
CA PHE A 241 -1.92 -5.82 -4.56
C PHE A 241 -0.49 -5.35 -4.29
N VAL A 242 0.23 -4.91 -5.32
CA VAL A 242 1.63 -4.47 -5.20
C VAL A 242 1.84 -3.14 -5.92
N PRO A 243 2.59 -2.18 -5.32
CA PRO A 243 2.85 -0.88 -5.91
C PRO A 243 3.67 -1.02 -7.19
N VAL A 244 3.48 -0.08 -8.12
CA VAL A 244 4.26 -0.03 -9.37
C VAL A 244 4.77 1.37 -9.73
N GLY A 245 4.35 2.40 -8.99
CA GLY A 245 4.80 3.78 -9.14
C GLY A 245 5.70 4.24 -8.00
N ALA A 246 5.99 5.54 -7.98
CA ALA A 246 6.89 6.20 -7.05
C ALA A 246 8.36 5.72 -7.11
N TYR A 247 8.84 5.32 -8.30
CA TYR A 247 10.11 4.58 -8.41
C TYR A 247 11.27 5.34 -9.04
N GLU A 248 11.07 6.51 -9.65
CA GLU A 248 12.16 7.33 -10.20
C GLU A 248 12.53 8.54 -9.32
N PRO A 249 13.80 8.92 -9.23
CA PRO A 249 14.94 8.30 -9.90
C PRO A 249 15.41 7.05 -9.14
N ARG A 250 15.75 5.98 -9.87
CA ARG A 250 16.15 4.69 -9.24
C ARG A 250 17.27 4.82 -8.20
N TRP A 251 18.25 5.71 -8.41
CA TRP A 251 19.34 5.89 -7.44
C TRP A 251 18.83 6.35 -6.06
N PHE A 252 17.72 7.08 -5.99
CA PHE A 252 17.12 7.55 -4.75
C PHE A 252 16.05 6.58 -4.24
N MET A 253 15.12 6.18 -5.12
CA MET A 253 13.87 5.48 -4.77
C MET A 253 13.99 3.96 -4.62
N LYS A 254 14.98 3.32 -5.26
CA LYS A 254 15.07 1.84 -5.35
C LYS A 254 14.98 1.11 -4.01
N THR A 255 15.50 1.72 -2.95
CA THR A 255 15.45 1.14 -1.60
C THR A 255 14.02 0.98 -1.09
N TYR A 256 13.10 1.86 -1.48
CA TYR A 256 11.80 2.01 -0.82
C TYR A 256 10.61 1.76 -1.74
N HIS A 257 10.83 1.77 -3.06
CA HIS A 257 9.79 1.57 -4.07
C HIS A 257 10.27 0.61 -5.16
N VAL A 258 9.51 -0.47 -5.35
CA VAL A 258 9.61 -1.34 -6.52
C VAL A 258 9.27 -0.57 -7.79
N ASN A 259 9.98 -0.87 -8.88
CA ASN A 259 9.55 -0.49 -10.22
C ASN A 259 8.65 -1.59 -10.84
N PRO A 260 8.09 -1.41 -12.05
CA PRO A 260 7.24 -2.42 -12.70
C PRO A 260 7.87 -3.82 -12.84
N GLU A 261 9.17 -3.91 -13.16
CA GLU A 261 9.88 -5.19 -13.25
C GLU A 261 9.99 -5.90 -11.90
N GLU A 262 10.36 -5.14 -10.87
CA GLU A 262 10.45 -5.64 -9.50
C GLU A 262 9.07 -6.03 -8.97
N ALA A 263 8.01 -5.28 -9.27
CA ALA A 263 6.63 -5.63 -8.90
C ALA A 263 6.16 -6.94 -9.56
N LEU A 264 6.50 -7.14 -10.85
CA LEU A 264 6.26 -8.42 -11.52
C LEU A 264 7.08 -9.56 -10.89
N GLN A 265 8.31 -9.27 -10.44
CA GLN A 265 9.13 -10.24 -9.72
C GLN A 265 8.52 -10.60 -8.36
N VAL A 266 8.04 -9.61 -7.57
CA VAL A 266 7.30 -9.84 -6.32
C VAL A 266 6.11 -10.78 -6.59
N ALA A 267 5.35 -10.53 -7.64
CA ALA A 267 4.19 -11.34 -7.99
C ALA A 267 4.56 -12.81 -8.30
N LYS A 268 5.72 -13.04 -8.91
CA LYS A 268 6.26 -14.40 -9.13
C LYS A 268 6.74 -15.03 -7.83
N ASP A 269 7.49 -14.29 -7.02
CA ASP A 269 8.10 -14.79 -5.78
C ASP A 269 7.03 -15.21 -4.76
N VAL A 270 5.95 -14.44 -4.63
CA VAL A 270 4.82 -14.81 -3.75
C VAL A 270 3.88 -15.84 -4.38
N ARG A 271 4.19 -16.31 -5.60
CA ARG A 271 3.38 -17.26 -6.38
C ARG A 271 1.93 -16.80 -6.52
N ALA A 272 1.75 -15.51 -6.85
CA ALA A 272 0.43 -14.91 -6.97
C ALA A 272 -0.38 -15.56 -8.11
N LYS A 273 -1.71 -15.66 -7.95
CA LYS A 273 -2.64 -16.06 -9.02
C LYS A 273 -3.12 -14.86 -9.82
N ASN A 274 -3.52 -13.81 -9.11
CA ASN A 274 -3.89 -12.52 -9.68
C ASN A 274 -2.97 -11.44 -9.12
N PHE A 275 -2.47 -10.58 -9.99
CA PHE A 275 -1.63 -9.44 -9.65
C PHE A 275 -2.34 -8.15 -10.09
N ILE A 276 -2.72 -7.32 -9.11
CA ILE A 276 -3.34 -6.02 -9.30
C ILE A 276 -2.31 -4.92 -8.94
N PRO A 277 -1.84 -4.11 -9.91
CA PRO A 277 -0.93 -3.02 -9.64
C PRO A 277 -1.64 -1.84 -8.95
N ILE A 278 -1.01 -1.31 -7.89
CA ILE A 278 -1.47 -0.13 -7.13
C ILE A 278 -0.39 0.97 -7.11
N HIS A 279 -0.62 2.07 -6.39
CA HIS A 279 0.35 3.17 -6.22
C HIS A 279 0.77 3.85 -7.54
N TRP A 280 -0.16 4.00 -8.47
CA TRP A 280 0.07 4.68 -9.74
C TRP A 280 -1.14 5.52 -10.15
N GLY A 281 -0.93 6.46 -11.07
CA GLY A 281 -2.03 7.17 -11.71
C GLY A 281 -2.82 8.14 -10.82
N THR A 282 -2.43 8.36 -9.56
CA THR A 282 -3.22 9.19 -8.60
C THR A 282 -2.47 10.42 -8.12
N PHE A 283 -1.26 10.28 -7.57
CA PHE A 283 -0.46 11.40 -7.07
C PHE A 283 0.86 11.50 -7.84
N ASP A 284 1.30 12.73 -8.07
CA ASP A 284 2.60 13.00 -8.70
C ASP A 284 3.68 13.11 -7.62
N LEU A 285 4.30 11.97 -7.28
CA LEU A 285 5.22 11.83 -6.14
C LEU A 285 6.70 11.89 -6.54
N THR A 286 7.02 11.49 -7.76
CA THR A 286 8.38 11.08 -8.17
C THR A 286 8.64 11.44 -9.63
N ASP A 287 9.82 11.10 -10.16
CA ASP A 287 10.25 11.65 -11.46
C ASP A 287 9.55 11.06 -12.68
N GLU A 288 8.92 9.89 -12.59
CA GLU A 288 8.21 9.29 -13.72
C GLU A 288 6.83 9.93 -13.98
N PRO A 289 6.33 9.96 -15.23
CA PRO A 289 4.96 10.33 -15.52
C PRO A 289 3.97 9.29 -14.98
N LEU A 290 2.79 9.76 -14.56
CA LEU A 290 1.75 8.92 -13.94
C LEU A 290 1.32 7.69 -14.75
N TRP A 291 1.42 7.74 -16.09
CA TRP A 291 1.01 6.65 -16.99
C TRP A 291 2.13 5.64 -17.25
N LEU A 292 3.38 6.03 -17.00
CA LEU A 292 4.54 5.21 -17.33
C LEU A 292 4.56 3.88 -16.59
N PRO A 293 4.26 3.80 -15.27
CA PRO A 293 4.24 2.54 -14.53
C PRO A 293 3.47 1.42 -15.23
N ILE A 294 2.21 1.69 -15.63
CA ILE A 294 1.35 0.67 -16.24
C ILE A 294 1.70 0.40 -17.69
N LYS A 295 2.08 1.43 -18.44
CA LYS A 295 2.56 1.22 -19.80
C LYS A 295 3.76 0.27 -19.80
N HIS A 296 4.75 0.57 -18.96
CA HIS A 296 5.94 -0.24 -18.81
C HIS A 296 5.60 -1.66 -18.34
N LEU A 297 4.75 -1.79 -17.31
CA LEU A 297 4.31 -3.10 -16.83
C LEU A 297 3.68 -3.95 -17.94
N LYS A 298 2.81 -3.36 -18.78
CA LYS A 298 2.19 -4.06 -19.92
C LYS A 298 3.21 -4.46 -20.99
N GLU A 299 4.25 -3.67 -21.22
CA GLU A 299 5.30 -3.98 -22.19
C GLU A 299 6.21 -5.15 -21.76
N ILE A 300 6.49 -5.25 -20.46
CA ILE A 300 7.31 -6.36 -19.90
C ILE A 300 6.49 -7.62 -19.63
N TYR A 301 5.18 -7.49 -19.45
CA TYR A 301 4.27 -8.62 -19.26
C TYR A 301 4.02 -9.31 -20.61
N LYS A 302 4.93 -10.21 -20.97
CA LYS A 302 4.95 -10.93 -22.26
C LYS A 302 4.24 -12.28 -22.26
N ASP A 303 3.66 -12.69 -21.14
CA ASP A 303 3.17 -14.06 -20.93
C ASP A 303 1.76 -14.07 -20.32
N GLU A 304 0.88 -14.92 -20.83
CA GLU A 304 -0.46 -15.18 -20.27
C GLU A 304 -0.42 -16.17 -19.08
N SER A 305 0.78 -16.59 -18.68
CA SER A 305 1.01 -17.49 -17.54
C SER A 305 0.99 -16.78 -16.18
N ASN A 306 0.96 -17.59 -15.12
CA ASN A 306 0.74 -17.15 -13.73
C ASN A 306 1.93 -16.32 -13.20
N PRO A 307 1.74 -15.11 -12.62
CA PRO A 307 0.48 -14.48 -12.20
C PRO A 307 -0.30 -13.79 -13.33
N LYS A 308 -1.64 -13.86 -13.27
CA LYS A 308 -2.52 -13.12 -14.18
C LYS A 308 -2.53 -11.63 -13.82
N LEU A 309 -2.10 -10.78 -14.74
CA LEU A 309 -2.17 -9.33 -14.56
C LEU A 309 -3.63 -8.83 -14.63
N ARG A 310 -4.00 -7.96 -13.69
CA ARG A 310 -5.33 -7.37 -13.52
C ARG A 310 -5.20 -5.86 -13.34
N VAL A 311 -5.02 -5.14 -14.44
CA VAL A 311 -5.01 -3.66 -14.41
C VAL A 311 -6.45 -3.16 -14.27
N LEU A 312 -6.76 -2.50 -13.16
CA LEU A 312 -8.06 -1.88 -12.92
C LEU A 312 -8.01 -0.39 -13.28
N GLU A 313 -9.15 0.15 -13.70
CA GLU A 313 -9.37 1.60 -13.76
C GLU A 313 -9.56 2.15 -12.33
N HIS A 314 -9.46 3.47 -12.15
CA HIS A 314 -9.80 4.08 -10.86
C HIS A 314 -11.29 3.88 -10.57
N GLY A 315 -11.60 3.21 -9.46
CA GLY A 315 -12.95 2.75 -9.12
C GLY A 315 -13.39 1.46 -9.84
N GLY A 316 -12.52 0.89 -10.66
CA GLY A 316 -12.68 -0.44 -11.25
C GLY A 316 -12.59 -1.55 -10.19
N HIS A 317 -13.18 -2.70 -10.51
CA HIS A 317 -13.36 -3.77 -9.54
C HIS A 317 -12.85 -5.13 -10.01
N PHE A 318 -12.65 -6.02 -9.02
CA PHE A 318 -12.23 -7.38 -9.22
C PHE A 318 -13.03 -8.33 -8.32
N ILE A 319 -13.42 -9.48 -8.89
CA ILE A 319 -14.03 -10.61 -8.16
C ILE A 319 -13.06 -11.79 -8.35
N PRO A 320 -12.48 -12.34 -7.27
CA PRO A 320 -11.49 -13.41 -7.31
C PRO A 320 -12.05 -14.76 -7.77
#